data_AF-A0A1Q7PMJ5-F1
#
_entry.id   AF-A0A1Q7PMJ5-F1
#
_cell.length_a   1.000
_cell.length_b   1.000
_cell.length_c   1.000
_cell.angle_alpha   90.00
_cell.angle_beta   90.00
_cell.angle_gamma   90.00
#
_symmetry.space_group_name_H-M   'P 1'
#
loop_
_entity.id
_entity.type
_entity.pdbx_description
1 polymer ?
#
loop_
_entity_poly.entity_id
_entity_poly.type
_entity_poly.pdbx_seq_one_letter_code
_entity_poly.pdbx_strand_id
1 'polypeptide(L)'
;MKTLHLSIIVISLILIGASNFSIAQISKQIGGVAIPHISTSKSNFTDGDIIPINGYALPDSTTNIFLVNNYGNIENSTQVKSNNTGDFNTSLGIPSRVIGGAWALFATNGESGFAMQVMVNFHGANTPPFDFPSGLPPLKQLKFVINPSYVQCRTELQLIIKSEDGSPACVKPDSIAKLVGRGWAVPHIMNFGYNPGRGPATLEQRDTSTSINQQIEQVAPSCVSNIPHQYAIAGPPGFPLCPIMNFQASAKILKASGFYGIYNYTKYPGTTNFVLEPGHNGTITYLVSMGMIREFSDTLQHSDKINITNGVSFMHDAGMSNHPGIDLAVEPKLETMQSNSTAIVTITFLASKDAPLGTYWVTLPPGTCAGGEMIILTVTDCGK
;
A
#
# COMPACT_ATOMS: atom_id res chain seq x y z
N MET A 1 26.81 -51.39 -50.76
CA MET A 1 26.68 -50.37 -51.81
C MET A 1 25.21 -50.12 -52.08
N LYS A 2 24.67 -48.98 -51.62
CA LYS A 2 23.56 -48.23 -52.21
C LYS A 2 23.47 -46.91 -51.47
N THR A 3 23.53 -45.85 -52.27
CA THR A 3 23.74 -44.43 -51.97
C THR A 3 22.53 -43.81 -51.28
N LEU A 4 22.72 -43.23 -50.10
CA LEU A 4 21.74 -42.33 -49.48
C LEU A 4 22.01 -40.92 -50.02
N HIS A 5 21.06 -40.40 -50.80
CA HIS A 5 21.15 -39.12 -51.46
C HIS A 5 21.02 -37.97 -50.46
N LEU A 6 22.00 -37.06 -50.56
CA LEU A 6 22.01 -35.70 -50.04
C LEU A 6 20.68 -34.96 -50.27
N SER A 7 20.11 -34.42 -49.19
CA SER A 7 19.29 -33.21 -49.22
C SER A 7 19.80 -32.27 -48.14
N ILE A 8 20.83 -31.50 -48.51
CA ILE A 8 21.31 -30.33 -47.77
C ILE A 8 20.30 -29.21 -48.07
N ILE A 9 19.33 -29.00 -47.17
CA ILE A 9 18.60 -27.74 -47.11
C ILE A 9 19.45 -26.81 -46.26
N VAL A 10 20.13 -25.91 -46.96
CA VAL A 10 20.77 -24.71 -46.41
C VAL A 10 19.66 -23.85 -45.78
N ILE A 11 19.47 -23.95 -44.46
CA ILE A 11 18.75 -22.94 -43.70
C ILE A 11 19.72 -21.76 -43.55
N SER A 12 19.77 -20.93 -44.60
CA SER A 12 20.38 -19.62 -44.54
C SER A 12 19.62 -18.78 -43.51
N LEU A 13 20.37 -18.30 -42.53
CA LEU A 13 20.03 -17.23 -41.60
C LEU A 13 19.16 -16.16 -42.26
N ILE A 14 17.93 -16.03 -41.79
CA ILE A 14 17.22 -14.76 -41.78
C ILE A 14 17.32 -14.26 -40.33
N LEU A 15 18.40 -13.54 -40.04
CA LEU A 15 18.43 -12.57 -38.94
C LEU A 15 17.53 -11.40 -39.38
N ILE A 16 16.23 -11.49 -39.12
CA ILE A 16 15.39 -10.29 -38.99
C ILE A 16 15.56 -9.81 -37.55
N GLY A 17 16.02 -8.57 -37.43
CA GLY A 17 16.29 -7.92 -36.17
C GLY A 17 15.10 -7.99 -35.21
N ALA A 18 15.38 -8.36 -33.97
CA ALA A 18 14.49 -8.13 -32.85
C ALA A 18 14.41 -6.62 -32.59
N SER A 19 13.50 -5.95 -33.28
CA SER A 19 12.99 -4.63 -32.90
C SER A 19 11.55 -4.79 -32.46
N ASN A 20 11.30 -4.52 -31.18
CA ASN A 20 9.98 -4.17 -30.63
C ASN A 20 8.86 -5.17 -30.90
N PHE A 21 8.93 -6.37 -30.29
CA PHE A 21 7.72 -7.14 -30.04
C PHE A 21 6.87 -6.36 -29.01
N SER A 22 5.95 -5.55 -29.52
CA SER A 22 5.02 -4.78 -28.71
C SER A 22 4.05 -5.73 -28.03
N ILE A 23 4.03 -5.70 -26.69
CA ILE A 23 3.07 -6.44 -25.83
C ILE A 23 1.60 -6.14 -26.22
N ALA A 24 1.35 -5.07 -27.00
CA ALA A 24 0.05 -4.69 -27.54
C ALA A 24 -0.67 -5.76 -28.39
N GLN A 25 0.03 -6.74 -28.98
CA GLN A 25 -0.64 -7.74 -29.84
C GLN A 25 -1.24 -8.94 -29.09
N ILE A 26 -0.91 -9.14 -27.81
CA ILE A 26 -1.40 -10.31 -27.04
C ILE A 26 -2.74 -10.03 -26.35
N SER A 27 -3.13 -8.76 -26.13
CA SER A 27 -4.43 -8.41 -25.54
C SER A 27 -5.62 -8.46 -26.52
N LYS A 28 -5.38 -8.84 -27.78
CA LYS A 28 -6.44 -8.95 -28.78
C LYS A 28 -7.29 -10.19 -28.51
N GLN A 29 -8.50 -9.94 -27.98
CA GLN A 29 -9.66 -10.85 -27.97
C GLN A 29 -9.66 -12.01 -26.97
N ILE A 30 -9.81 -11.69 -25.69
CA ILE A 30 -10.56 -12.57 -24.78
C ILE A 30 -11.84 -11.82 -24.41
N GLY A 31 -12.93 -12.07 -25.13
CA GLY A 31 -14.29 -11.66 -24.70
C GLY A 31 -14.84 -10.29 -25.15
N GLY A 32 -14.26 -9.62 -26.15
CA GLY A 32 -14.85 -8.40 -26.75
C GLY A 32 -14.76 -7.11 -25.91
N VAL A 33 -14.24 -7.19 -24.69
CA VAL A 33 -13.94 -6.04 -23.84
C VAL A 33 -12.48 -5.67 -24.04
N ALA A 34 -12.19 -4.60 -24.79
CA ALA A 34 -10.82 -4.11 -24.91
C ALA A 34 -10.51 -3.14 -23.78
N ILE A 35 -9.65 -3.59 -22.87
CA ILE A 35 -9.15 -2.77 -21.76
C ILE A 35 -8.16 -1.75 -22.34
N PRO A 36 -8.36 -0.43 -22.11
CA PRO A 36 -7.39 0.55 -22.55
C PRO A 36 -6.04 0.26 -21.89
N HIS A 37 -4.94 0.38 -22.62
CA HIS A 37 -3.61 0.24 -22.07
C HIS A 37 -2.85 1.55 -22.28
N ILE A 38 -2.19 2.07 -21.25
CA ILE A 38 -1.37 3.28 -21.34
C ILE A 38 0.07 3.00 -20.89
N SER A 39 0.98 3.83 -21.39
CA SER A 39 2.40 3.80 -21.08
C SER A 39 3.00 5.20 -21.18
N THR A 40 4.06 5.44 -20.43
CA THR A 40 4.82 6.69 -20.45
C THR A 40 6.30 6.39 -20.72
N SER A 41 7.06 7.37 -21.21
CA SER A 41 8.49 7.19 -21.49
C SER A 41 9.37 7.05 -20.24
N LYS A 42 8.90 7.56 -19.10
CA LYS A 42 9.55 7.50 -17.79
C LYS A 42 8.51 7.35 -16.68
N SER A 43 8.92 6.84 -15.52
CA SER A 43 8.08 6.68 -14.33
C SER A 43 8.29 7.77 -13.28
N ASN A 44 9.33 8.60 -13.40
CA ASN A 44 9.65 9.68 -12.48
C ASN A 44 9.46 11.05 -13.15
N PHE A 45 8.66 11.90 -12.54
CA PHE A 45 8.34 13.24 -12.99
C PHE A 45 8.58 14.25 -11.88
N THR A 46 8.60 15.52 -12.23
CA THR A 46 8.59 16.66 -11.30
C THR A 46 7.30 17.45 -11.41
N ASP A 47 6.93 18.23 -10.39
CA ASP A 47 5.81 19.17 -10.51
C ASP A 47 6.03 20.14 -11.68
N GLY A 48 4.97 20.41 -12.44
CA GLY A 48 5.07 21.15 -13.70
C GLY A 48 5.52 20.33 -14.92
N ASP A 49 5.98 19.08 -14.75
CA ASP A 49 6.28 18.22 -15.90
C ASP A 49 5.03 17.93 -16.72
N ILE A 50 5.23 17.69 -18.01
CA ILE A 50 4.22 17.13 -18.90
C ILE A 50 4.48 15.64 -19.05
N ILE A 51 3.49 14.81 -18.74
CA ILE A 51 3.57 13.36 -18.87
C ILE A 51 3.15 12.97 -20.29
N PRO A 52 4.05 12.49 -21.16
CA PRO A 52 3.68 11.94 -22.46
C PRO A 52 3.06 10.54 -22.29
N ILE A 53 1.90 10.32 -22.88
CA ILE A 53 1.10 9.10 -22.72
C ILE A 53 0.83 8.49 -24.10
N ASN A 54 1.37 7.30 -24.33
CA ASN A 54 1.03 6.46 -25.48
C ASN A 54 0.15 5.32 -25.00
N GLY A 55 -0.89 5.00 -25.77
CA GLY A 55 -1.79 3.92 -25.40
C GLY A 55 -2.53 3.29 -26.56
N TYR A 56 -3.29 2.25 -26.22
CA TYR A 56 -4.11 1.47 -27.12
C TYR A 56 -5.49 1.28 -26.46
N ALA A 57 -6.57 1.45 -27.22
CA ALA A 57 -7.96 1.25 -26.80
C ALA A 57 -8.79 0.64 -27.94
N LEU A 58 -10.13 0.58 -27.80
CA LEU A 58 -11.01 0.20 -28.91
C LEU A 58 -10.82 1.15 -30.11
N PRO A 59 -10.73 0.67 -31.36
CA PRO A 59 -10.64 1.54 -32.53
C PRO A 59 -11.72 2.63 -32.57
N ASP A 60 -11.32 3.84 -32.97
CA ASP A 60 -12.19 5.02 -33.11
C ASP A 60 -13.00 5.39 -31.85
N SER A 61 -12.56 4.94 -30.67
CA SER A 61 -13.21 5.21 -29.39
C SER A 61 -12.52 6.31 -28.60
N THR A 62 -13.28 6.96 -27.70
CA THR A 62 -12.78 7.99 -26.78
C THR A 62 -12.39 7.36 -25.45
N THR A 63 -11.15 7.61 -25.02
CA THR A 63 -10.63 7.21 -23.71
C THR A 63 -10.45 8.44 -22.84
N ASN A 64 -10.99 8.38 -21.61
CA ASN A 64 -10.75 9.40 -20.59
C ASN A 64 -9.47 9.04 -19.84
N ILE A 65 -8.60 10.01 -19.59
CA ILE A 65 -7.36 9.81 -18.84
C ILE A 65 -7.32 10.81 -17.69
N PHE A 66 -7.06 10.32 -16.48
CA PHE A 66 -7.02 11.06 -15.24
C PHE A 66 -5.64 10.92 -14.60
N LEU A 67 -5.15 12.01 -14.03
CA LEU A 67 -4.02 12.01 -13.12
C LEU A 67 -4.54 12.16 -11.69
N VAL A 68 -4.30 11.15 -10.88
CA VAL A 68 -4.80 11.02 -9.52
C VAL A 68 -3.62 11.09 -8.56
N ASN A 69 -3.67 12.00 -7.58
CA ASN A 69 -2.61 12.10 -6.58
C ASN A 69 -2.66 10.94 -5.57
N ASN A 70 -1.67 10.90 -4.67
CA ASN A 70 -1.55 9.90 -3.62
C ASN A 70 -2.69 9.90 -2.57
N TYR A 71 -3.60 10.88 -2.64
CA TYR A 71 -4.79 10.98 -1.80
C TYR A 71 -6.07 10.55 -2.52
N GLY A 72 -5.98 10.12 -3.78
CA GLY A 72 -7.14 9.73 -4.59
C GLY A 72 -7.87 10.90 -5.26
N ASN A 73 -7.33 12.13 -5.19
CA ASN A 73 -7.95 13.28 -5.84
C ASN A 73 -7.50 13.39 -7.30
N ILE A 74 -8.43 13.72 -8.20
CA ILE A 74 -8.13 13.99 -9.61
C ILE A 74 -7.51 15.40 -9.71
N GLU A 75 -6.24 15.46 -10.09
CA GLU A 75 -5.47 16.70 -10.23
C GLU A 75 -5.60 17.29 -11.64
N ASN A 76 -5.69 16.43 -12.65
CA ASN A 76 -5.85 16.84 -14.04
C ASN A 76 -6.43 15.69 -14.87
N SER A 77 -7.08 15.99 -15.99
CA SER A 77 -7.69 15.00 -16.88
C SER A 77 -7.68 15.45 -18.34
N THR A 78 -7.76 14.47 -19.25
CA THR A 78 -7.89 14.70 -20.69
C THR A 78 -8.74 13.62 -21.32
N GLN A 79 -9.23 13.87 -22.54
CA GLN A 79 -9.91 12.86 -23.36
C GLN A 79 -9.16 12.74 -24.68
N VAL A 80 -8.95 11.50 -25.13
CA VAL A 80 -8.26 11.23 -26.37
C VAL A 80 -9.02 10.20 -27.19
N LYS A 81 -9.21 10.50 -28.47
CA LYS A 81 -9.80 9.57 -29.43
C LYS A 81 -8.69 8.72 -30.04
N SER A 82 -8.86 7.40 -29.98
CA SER A 82 -7.99 6.46 -30.69
C SER A 82 -8.24 6.50 -32.20
N ASN A 83 -7.23 6.11 -32.97
CA ASN A 83 -7.35 5.94 -34.40
C ASN A 83 -8.08 4.62 -34.75
N ASN A 84 -8.17 4.31 -36.04
CA ASN A 84 -8.78 3.09 -36.55
C ASN A 84 -8.01 1.79 -36.19
N THR A 85 -6.78 1.88 -35.69
CA THR A 85 -6.04 0.74 -35.15
C THR A 85 -6.19 0.59 -33.65
N GLY A 86 -6.78 1.58 -32.96
CA GLY A 86 -6.91 1.61 -31.50
C GLY A 86 -5.81 2.41 -30.80
N ASP A 87 -4.77 2.84 -31.52
CA ASP A 87 -3.65 3.58 -30.95
C ASP A 87 -4.03 5.05 -30.68
N PHE A 88 -3.45 5.62 -29.62
CA PHE A 88 -3.54 7.04 -29.32
C PHE A 88 -2.27 7.57 -28.65
N ASN A 89 -2.07 8.89 -28.76
CA ASN A 89 -1.04 9.63 -28.04
C ASN A 89 -1.66 10.91 -27.47
N THR A 90 -1.35 11.22 -26.22
CA THR A 90 -1.76 12.44 -25.55
C THR A 90 -0.74 12.82 -24.47
N SER A 91 -0.98 13.92 -23.77
CA SER A 91 -0.13 14.34 -22.67
C SER A 91 -0.95 15.00 -21.57
N LEU A 92 -0.45 14.91 -20.35
CA LEU A 92 -1.14 15.42 -19.18
C LEU A 92 -0.14 16.16 -18.27
N GLY A 93 -0.41 17.42 -17.97
CA GLY A 93 0.47 18.25 -17.16
C GLY A 93 0.28 18.00 -15.67
N ILE A 94 1.38 17.89 -14.93
CA ILE A 94 1.38 17.87 -13.47
C ILE A 94 1.25 19.32 -12.99
N PRO A 95 0.30 19.66 -12.10
CA PRO A 95 0.25 21.00 -11.54
C PRO A 95 1.56 21.37 -10.86
N SER A 96 1.94 22.65 -10.91
CA SER A 96 3.10 23.14 -10.16
C SER A 96 2.82 23.14 -8.66
N ARG A 97 3.85 22.94 -7.83
CA ARG A 97 3.82 22.98 -6.37
C ARG A 97 2.96 21.91 -5.70
N VAL A 98 2.93 20.71 -6.30
CA VAL A 98 2.19 19.58 -5.75
C VAL A 98 3.01 18.83 -4.70
N ILE A 99 2.31 18.09 -3.82
CA ILE A 99 2.96 17.20 -2.87
C ILE A 99 3.51 16.00 -3.65
N GLY A 100 4.82 15.78 -3.54
CA GLY A 100 5.46 14.62 -4.17
C GLY A 100 4.96 13.30 -3.58
N GLY A 101 5.00 12.24 -4.37
CA GLY A 101 4.57 10.92 -3.96
C GLY A 101 4.26 9.99 -5.12
N ALA A 102 3.69 8.84 -4.79
CA ALA A 102 3.18 7.88 -5.76
C ALA A 102 1.79 8.31 -6.25
N TRP A 103 1.70 8.72 -7.51
CA TRP A 103 0.48 9.14 -8.19
C TRP A 103 0.04 8.06 -9.18
N ALA A 104 -1.19 8.11 -9.66
CA ALA A 104 -1.72 7.19 -10.65
C ALA A 104 -2.19 7.92 -11.90
N LEU A 105 -1.82 7.40 -13.07
CA LEU A 105 -2.55 7.65 -14.30
C LEU A 105 -3.65 6.61 -14.42
N PHE A 106 -4.87 7.02 -14.70
CA PHE A 106 -6.02 6.14 -14.85
C PHE A 106 -6.69 6.41 -16.21
N ALA A 107 -6.82 5.40 -17.05
CA ALA A 107 -7.44 5.46 -18.36
C ALA A 107 -8.73 4.63 -18.38
N THR A 108 -9.84 5.20 -18.85
CA THR A 108 -11.12 4.50 -18.96
C THR A 108 -11.74 4.63 -20.34
N ASN A 109 -12.38 3.56 -20.78
CA ASN A 109 -13.16 3.48 -22.00
C ASN A 109 -14.48 2.76 -21.66
N GLY A 110 -15.53 3.53 -21.36
CA GLY A 110 -16.77 2.98 -20.80
C GLY A 110 -16.52 2.31 -19.44
N GLU A 111 -16.90 1.03 -19.34
CA GLU A 111 -16.75 0.21 -18.12
C GLU A 111 -15.35 -0.38 -17.94
N SER A 112 -14.48 -0.28 -18.96
CA SER A 112 -13.11 -0.81 -18.89
C SER A 112 -12.13 0.25 -18.42
N GLY A 113 -11.26 -0.12 -17.47
CA GLY A 113 -10.26 0.77 -16.91
C GLY A 113 -8.88 0.13 -16.84
N PHE A 114 -7.85 0.96 -16.91
CA PHE A 114 -6.47 0.62 -16.62
C PHE A 114 -5.82 1.78 -15.88
N ALA A 115 -4.80 1.51 -15.08
CA ALA A 115 -4.04 2.51 -14.38
C ALA A 115 -2.56 2.15 -14.43
N MET A 116 -1.71 3.13 -14.15
CA MET A 116 -0.31 2.89 -13.89
C MET A 116 0.19 3.90 -12.89
N GLN A 117 1.14 3.50 -12.07
CA GLN A 117 1.74 4.41 -11.10
C GLN A 117 2.83 5.26 -11.77
N VAL A 118 2.90 6.52 -11.36
CA VAL A 118 4.00 7.43 -11.67
C VAL A 118 4.46 8.10 -10.37
N MET A 119 5.75 8.30 -10.23
CA MET A 119 6.33 9.04 -9.12
C MET A 119 6.42 10.51 -9.49
N VAL A 120 5.82 11.37 -8.68
CA VAL A 120 5.93 12.82 -8.81
C VAL A 120 6.82 13.34 -7.71
N ASN A 121 7.94 13.96 -8.09
CA ASN A 121 8.88 14.60 -7.19
C ASN A 121 8.60 16.10 -7.15
N PHE A 122 8.88 16.74 -6.03
CA PHE A 122 8.83 18.19 -5.95
C PHE A 122 10.14 18.78 -6.50
N HIS A 123 10.06 19.74 -7.43
CA HIS A 123 11.17 20.59 -7.87
C HIS A 123 11.60 21.46 -6.70
N GLY A 124 12.45 20.92 -5.83
CA GLY A 124 12.88 21.68 -4.66
C GLY A 124 13.71 20.89 -3.65
N ALA A 125 14.51 19.92 -4.10
CA ALA A 125 15.64 19.48 -3.29
C ALA A 125 16.69 20.61 -3.32
N ASN A 126 16.57 21.58 -2.40
CA ASN A 126 17.66 22.36 -1.78
C ASN A 126 17.21 23.56 -0.90
N THR A 127 15.92 23.70 -0.56
CA THR A 127 15.51 24.59 0.55
C THR A 127 14.40 23.92 1.37
N PRO A 128 14.62 23.58 2.66
CA PRO A 128 13.55 23.20 3.55
C PRO A 128 12.89 24.45 4.17
N PRO A 129 11.59 24.42 4.52
CA PRO A 129 10.52 23.58 4.03
C PRO A 129 9.49 24.42 3.26
N PHE A 130 8.45 23.77 2.74
CA PHE A 130 7.16 24.41 2.50
C PHE A 130 6.85 25.44 3.60
N ASP A 131 6.89 26.73 3.26
CA ASP A 131 5.98 27.71 3.84
C ASP A 131 4.58 27.38 3.28
N PHE A 132 4.02 26.24 3.71
CA PHE A 132 2.58 26.26 3.97
C PHE A 132 2.39 27.44 4.91
N PRO A 133 1.40 28.32 4.72
CA PRO A 133 1.21 29.46 5.60
C PRO A 133 1.05 28.92 7.02
N SER A 134 2.15 28.89 7.77
CA SER A 134 2.27 28.49 9.17
C SER A 134 1.42 29.42 10.06
N GLY A 135 0.80 30.44 9.45
CA GLY A 135 -0.25 31.26 10.00
C GLY A 135 -1.66 30.65 10.04
N LEU A 136 -1.99 29.61 9.26
CA LEU A 136 -3.36 29.09 9.19
C LEU A 136 -3.72 28.23 10.42
N PRO A 137 -4.86 28.50 11.08
CA PRO A 137 -5.36 27.63 12.15
C PRO A 137 -5.56 26.18 11.67
N PRO A 138 -5.36 25.16 12.54
CA PRO A 138 -5.51 23.73 12.24
C PRO A 138 -6.79 23.38 11.46
N LEU A 139 -7.92 23.95 11.88
CA LEU A 139 -9.21 23.72 11.23
C LEU A 139 -9.27 24.23 9.79
N LYS A 140 -8.49 25.27 9.44
CA LYS A 140 -8.38 25.74 8.06
C LYS A 140 -7.49 24.80 7.24
N GLN A 141 -6.44 24.23 7.84
CA GLN A 141 -5.59 23.24 7.19
C GLN A 141 -6.37 21.95 6.87
N LEU A 142 -7.25 21.50 7.77
CA LEU A 142 -8.17 20.39 7.51
C LEU A 142 -9.13 20.63 6.33
N LYS A 143 -9.57 21.87 6.12
CA LYS A 143 -10.46 22.22 4.99
C LYS A 143 -9.76 22.09 3.64
N PHE A 144 -8.44 22.05 3.62
CA PHE A 144 -7.64 21.68 2.45
C PHE A 144 -7.41 20.16 2.35
N VAL A 145 -8.25 19.35 3.01
CA VAL A 145 -8.27 17.88 2.98
C VAL A 145 -6.95 17.26 3.43
N ILE A 146 -6.25 17.93 4.33
CA ILE A 146 -5.05 17.40 4.98
C ILE A 146 -5.49 16.41 6.06
N ASN A 147 -4.96 15.19 6.04
CA ASN A 147 -5.18 14.23 7.13
C ASN A 147 -4.83 14.89 8.48
N PRO A 148 -5.61 14.70 9.55
CA PRO A 148 -5.35 15.30 10.86
C PRO A 148 -3.91 15.16 11.35
N SER A 149 -3.22 14.05 11.03
CA SER A 149 -1.84 13.76 11.41
C SER A 149 -0.78 14.56 10.64
N TYR A 150 -1.15 15.22 9.53
CA TYR A 150 -0.26 16.04 8.70
C TYR A 150 -0.48 17.55 8.89
N VAL A 151 -1.34 17.96 9.83
CA VAL A 151 -1.53 19.38 10.17
C VAL A 151 -0.25 19.95 10.77
N GLN A 152 0.24 21.04 10.18
CA GLN A 152 1.46 21.69 10.64
C GLN A 152 1.12 22.78 11.67
N CYS A 153 1.80 22.73 12.81
CA CYS A 153 1.71 23.76 13.83
C CYS A 153 2.78 24.84 13.63
N ARG A 154 2.55 26.03 14.19
CA ARG A 154 3.62 27.03 14.35
C ARG A 154 4.76 26.45 15.17
N THR A 155 5.96 26.97 14.99
CA THR A 155 7.21 26.52 15.62
C THR A 155 7.12 26.34 17.14
N GLU A 156 6.29 27.11 17.82
CA GLU A 156 6.08 27.04 19.28
C GLU A 156 4.88 26.18 19.74
N LEU A 157 4.18 25.52 18.82
CA LEU A 157 3.01 24.70 19.11
C LEU A 157 3.23 23.26 18.66
N GLN A 158 2.61 22.32 19.37
CA GLN A 158 2.59 20.91 19.02
C GLN A 158 1.17 20.47 18.64
N LEU A 159 1.11 19.57 17.67
CA LEU A 159 -0.13 18.97 17.21
C LEU A 159 -0.63 17.95 18.23
N ILE A 160 -1.90 18.06 18.60
CA ILE A 160 -2.64 17.04 19.36
C ILE A 160 -3.96 16.73 18.66
N ILE A 161 -4.53 15.57 18.94
CA ILE A 161 -5.86 15.17 18.47
C ILE A 161 -6.84 15.23 19.64
N LYS A 162 -7.96 15.92 19.45
CA LYS A 162 -9.01 16.04 20.47
C LYS A 162 -9.74 14.71 20.61
N SER A 163 -9.98 14.29 21.85
CA SER A 163 -10.69 13.03 22.14
C SER A 163 -12.18 13.06 21.76
N GLU A 164 -12.78 14.25 21.78
CA GLU A 164 -14.22 14.44 21.55
C GLU A 164 -14.63 14.19 20.10
N ASP A 165 -13.87 14.76 19.15
CA ASP A 165 -14.26 14.81 17.73
C ASP A 165 -13.15 14.35 16.78
N GLY A 166 -11.98 13.94 17.30
CA GLY A 166 -10.84 13.53 16.48
C GLY A 166 -10.18 14.68 15.71
N SER A 167 -10.57 15.93 15.95
CA SER A 167 -10.00 17.07 15.22
C SER A 167 -8.62 17.48 15.78
N PRO A 168 -7.70 17.93 14.92
CA PRO A 168 -6.37 18.40 15.30
C PRO A 168 -6.43 19.80 15.94
N ALA A 169 -5.60 19.99 16.96
CA ALA A 169 -5.35 21.28 17.59
C ALA A 169 -3.84 21.50 17.79
N CYS A 170 -3.39 22.73 17.60
CA CYS A 170 -2.03 23.15 17.91
C CYS A 170 -2.02 23.80 19.28
N VAL A 171 -1.29 23.22 20.23
CA VAL A 171 -1.25 23.67 21.63
C VAL A 171 0.18 23.88 22.10
N LYS A 172 0.38 24.68 23.15
CA LYS A 172 1.70 24.84 23.76
C LYS A 172 2.15 23.50 24.38
N PRO A 173 3.43 23.12 24.27
CA PRO A 173 3.97 21.89 24.86
C PRO A 173 3.56 21.69 26.32
N ASP A 174 3.67 22.72 27.16
CA ASP A 174 3.35 22.68 28.59
C ASP A 174 1.86 22.41 28.91
N SER A 175 0.98 22.54 27.90
CA SER A 175 -0.45 22.27 28.05
C SER A 175 -0.82 20.82 27.71
N ILE A 176 0.03 20.08 27.00
CA ILE A 176 -0.30 18.74 26.48
C ILE A 176 -0.64 17.78 27.62
N ALA A 177 0.23 17.66 28.62
CA ALA A 177 0.00 16.77 29.76
C ALA A 177 -1.31 17.10 30.50
N LYS A 178 -1.65 18.39 30.62
CA LYS A 178 -2.91 18.84 31.24
C LYS A 178 -4.12 18.49 30.38
N LEU A 179 -4.02 18.61 29.05
CA LEU A 179 -5.10 18.30 28.12
C LEU A 179 -5.35 16.79 28.02
N VAL A 180 -4.28 15.99 28.00
CA VAL A 180 -4.36 14.52 28.06
C VAL A 180 -4.92 14.06 29.40
N GLY A 181 -4.41 14.58 30.52
CA GLY A 181 -4.89 14.22 31.87
C GLY A 181 -6.35 14.61 32.15
N ARG A 182 -6.89 15.56 31.38
CA ARG A 182 -8.32 15.96 31.41
C ARG A 182 -9.19 15.18 30.41
N GLY A 183 -8.60 14.25 29.65
CA GLY A 183 -9.30 13.51 28.61
C GLY A 183 -9.67 14.34 27.38
N TRP A 184 -9.17 15.58 27.25
CA TRP A 184 -9.48 16.45 26.10
C TRP A 184 -8.66 16.10 24.87
N ALA A 185 -7.43 15.60 25.07
CA ALA A 185 -6.55 15.13 24.01
C ALA A 185 -6.33 13.63 24.14
N VAL A 186 -6.28 12.92 23.00
CA VAL A 186 -5.85 11.53 22.97
C VAL A 186 -4.34 11.52 23.26
N PRO A 187 -3.85 10.66 24.17
CA PRO A 187 -2.41 10.48 24.35
C PRO A 187 -1.84 10.02 23.02
N HIS A 188 -1.21 10.95 22.30
CA HIS A 188 -0.46 10.60 21.11
C HIS A 188 0.65 9.67 21.60
N ILE A 189 0.69 8.44 21.09
CA ILE A 189 1.79 7.51 21.35
C ILE A 189 3.02 8.04 20.58
N MET A 190 3.49 9.22 20.96
CA MET A 190 4.84 9.66 20.67
C MET A 190 5.66 9.26 21.87
N ASN A 191 6.60 8.37 21.59
CA ASN A 191 7.55 7.76 22.48
C ASN A 191 8.51 8.81 23.08
N PHE A 192 7.99 9.73 23.89
CA PHE A 192 8.81 10.64 24.70
C PHE A 192 8.93 10.03 26.09
N GLY A 193 10.12 9.49 26.37
CA GLY A 193 10.49 8.93 27.66
C GLY A 193 10.45 9.95 28.80
N TYR A 194 9.25 10.22 29.31
CA TYR A 194 9.03 10.93 30.56
C TYR A 194 8.61 9.92 31.63
N ASN A 195 9.47 9.74 32.63
CA ASN A 195 9.35 8.71 33.64
C ASN A 195 9.14 9.37 35.02
N PRO A 196 7.90 9.58 35.50
CA PRO A 196 7.68 10.00 36.87
C PRO A 196 7.43 8.75 37.75
N GLY A 197 8.43 8.37 38.53
CA GLY A 197 8.22 7.58 39.75
C GLY A 197 8.37 6.07 39.59
N ARG A 198 9.59 5.58 39.84
CA ARG A 198 9.90 4.16 40.05
C ARG A 198 9.64 3.79 41.52
N GLY A 199 8.60 2.99 41.77
CA GLY A 199 8.45 2.17 42.99
C GLY A 199 8.72 0.69 42.67
N PRO A 200 9.09 -0.16 43.64
CA PRO A 200 9.71 -1.45 43.38
C PRO A 200 8.70 -2.54 43.00
N ALA A 201 9.14 -3.41 42.09
CA ALA A 201 8.41 -4.53 41.53
C ALA A 201 8.37 -5.74 42.47
N THR A 202 7.23 -6.41 42.51
CA THR A 202 7.09 -7.81 42.94
C THR A 202 6.96 -8.70 41.71
N LEU A 203 7.75 -9.78 41.70
CA LEU A 203 7.76 -10.86 40.72
C LEU A 203 6.53 -11.74 40.89
N GLU A 204 5.75 -11.95 39.83
CA GLU A 204 4.89 -13.13 39.70
C GLU A 204 4.66 -13.53 38.23
N GLN A 205 4.13 -14.74 38.06
CA GLN A 205 4.55 -15.77 37.13
C GLN A 205 3.90 -15.71 35.74
N ARG A 206 4.61 -16.29 34.77
CA ARG A 206 4.42 -16.25 33.30
C ARG A 206 3.21 -17.06 32.82
N ASP A 207 2.16 -16.36 32.40
CA ASP A 207 1.19 -16.81 31.40
C ASP A 207 1.25 -15.87 30.18
N THR A 208 1.74 -16.39 29.05
CA THR A 208 2.01 -15.63 27.82
C THR A 208 0.73 -15.42 26.99
N SER A 209 -0.13 -14.52 27.45
CA SER A 209 -1.10 -13.84 26.59
C SER A 209 -1.00 -12.34 26.83
N THR A 210 -0.01 -11.71 26.20
CA THR A 210 0.27 -10.29 26.36
C THR A 210 -0.50 -9.49 25.32
N SER A 211 -1.24 -8.45 25.76
CA SER A 211 -1.90 -7.52 24.83
C SER A 211 -0.84 -6.75 24.02
N ILE A 212 -1.08 -6.51 22.73
CA ILE A 212 -0.13 -5.87 21.81
C ILE A 212 0.40 -4.53 22.35
N ASN A 213 -0.44 -3.79 23.07
CA ASN A 213 -0.08 -2.50 23.66
C ASN A 213 1.06 -2.57 24.70
N GLN A 214 1.37 -3.75 25.25
CA GLN A 214 2.47 -3.90 26.22
C GLN A 214 3.82 -4.27 25.59
N GLN A 215 3.89 -4.65 24.31
CA GLN A 215 5.15 -5.06 23.65
C GLN A 215 5.82 -3.99 22.78
N ILE A 216 5.12 -2.89 22.45
CA ILE A 216 5.58 -1.90 21.45
C ILE A 216 6.76 -1.03 21.92
N GLU A 217 7.13 -1.04 23.21
CA GLU A 217 8.20 -0.18 23.76
C GLU A 217 9.63 -0.76 23.72
N GLN A 218 9.86 -1.94 23.15
CA GLN A 218 11.20 -2.53 23.13
C GLN A 218 12.07 -2.02 21.97
N VAL A 219 13.32 -1.66 22.28
CA VAL A 219 14.34 -1.32 21.28
C VAL A 219 14.57 -2.55 20.39
N ALA A 220 14.40 -2.39 19.08
CA ALA A 220 14.61 -3.47 18.12
C ALA A 220 16.08 -3.97 18.19
N PRO A 221 16.32 -5.28 18.32
CA PRO A 221 17.67 -5.82 18.36
C PRO A 221 18.36 -5.65 17.00
N SER A 222 19.69 -5.60 17.01
CA SER A 222 20.50 -5.32 15.82
C SER A 222 20.34 -6.36 14.69
N CYS A 223 19.93 -7.58 15.01
CA CYS A 223 19.56 -8.62 14.05
C CYS A 223 18.38 -8.22 13.14
N VAL A 224 17.49 -7.34 13.61
CA VAL A 224 16.34 -6.82 12.84
C VAL A 224 16.77 -5.68 11.92
N SER A 225 17.80 -4.91 12.31
CA SER A 225 18.28 -3.75 11.53
C SER A 225 19.30 -4.09 10.44
N ASN A 226 19.91 -5.29 10.48
CA ASN A 226 21.04 -5.66 9.63
C ASN A 226 20.68 -6.54 8.42
N ILE A 227 19.40 -6.77 8.14
CA ILE A 227 19.02 -7.56 6.96
C ILE A 227 19.24 -6.69 5.72
N PRO A 228 20.17 -7.06 4.82
CA PRO A 228 20.53 -6.23 3.68
C PRO A 228 19.31 -6.07 2.77
N HIS A 229 18.85 -4.82 2.66
CA HIS A 229 17.98 -4.26 1.62
C HIS A 229 17.34 -5.28 0.65
N GLN A 230 16.38 -6.05 1.17
CA GLN A 230 15.33 -6.62 0.36
C GLN A 230 14.17 -5.67 0.55
N TYR A 231 14.00 -4.77 -0.41
CA TYR A 231 12.76 -4.04 -0.46
C TYR A 231 11.69 -5.03 -0.93
N ALA A 232 10.46 -4.69 -0.64
CA ALA A 232 9.42 -5.06 -1.55
C ALA A 232 8.56 -3.83 -1.66
N ILE A 233 8.18 -3.50 -2.88
CA ILE A 233 7.19 -2.48 -3.09
C ILE A 233 5.86 -3.15 -2.85
N ALA A 234 5.30 -3.02 -1.64
CA ALA A 234 3.87 -3.10 -1.48
C ALA A 234 3.29 -1.72 -1.77
N GLY A 235 2.62 -1.62 -2.91
CA GLY A 235 2.05 -0.37 -3.37
C GLY A 235 1.01 0.18 -2.37
N PRO A 236 0.98 1.50 -2.14
CA PRO A 236 -0.22 2.20 -1.67
C PRO A 236 -1.25 2.28 -2.84
N PRO A 237 -2.50 2.70 -2.60
CA PRO A 237 -3.70 2.29 -3.33
C PRO A 237 -3.67 2.69 -4.81
N GLY A 238 -4.03 1.75 -5.68
CA GLY A 238 -4.08 2.02 -7.12
C GLY A 238 -3.64 0.86 -8.01
N PHE A 239 -3.95 -0.39 -7.65
CA PHE A 239 -3.91 -1.43 -8.67
C PHE A 239 -5.07 -1.16 -9.65
N PRO A 240 -4.80 -1.05 -10.96
CA PRO A 240 -5.80 -0.93 -12.04
C PRO A 240 -6.83 -2.04 -12.11
N LEU A 241 -6.57 -3.12 -11.39
CA LEU A 241 -7.26 -4.40 -11.49
C LEU A 241 -8.10 -4.70 -10.26
N CYS A 242 -8.14 -3.80 -9.27
CA CYS A 242 -9.10 -3.94 -8.20
C CYS A 242 -10.49 -3.66 -8.78
N PRO A 243 -11.44 -4.62 -8.72
CA PRO A 243 -12.80 -4.34 -9.13
C PRO A 243 -13.34 -3.17 -8.32
N ILE A 244 -14.19 -2.34 -8.95
CA ILE A 244 -14.93 -1.33 -8.22
C ILE A 244 -15.79 -2.07 -7.18
N MET A 245 -15.65 -1.70 -5.91
CA MET A 245 -16.38 -2.30 -4.79
C MET A 245 -17.13 -1.19 -4.04
N ASN A 246 -18.36 -1.47 -3.64
CA ASN A 246 -19.18 -0.54 -2.85
C ASN A 246 -18.87 -0.58 -1.34
N PHE A 247 -17.75 -1.19 -0.96
CA PHE A 247 -17.37 -1.37 0.43
C PHE A 247 -15.88 -1.11 0.63
N GLN A 248 -15.55 -0.66 1.83
CA GLN A 248 -14.20 -0.52 2.34
C GLN A 248 -14.07 -1.46 3.52
N ALA A 249 -13.12 -2.41 3.45
CA ALA A 249 -12.73 -3.13 4.66
C ALA A 249 -11.70 -2.30 5.43
N SER A 250 -11.72 -2.49 6.75
CA SER A 250 -10.66 -2.07 7.66
C SER A 250 -10.31 -3.28 8.52
N ALA A 251 -9.05 -3.39 8.92
CA ALA A 251 -8.60 -4.45 9.80
C ALA A 251 -7.95 -3.85 11.05
N LYS A 252 -8.22 -4.47 12.20
CA LYS A 252 -7.65 -4.08 13.49
C LYS A 252 -7.04 -5.30 14.16
N ILE A 253 -5.73 -5.26 14.40
CA ILE A 253 -5.05 -6.35 15.09
C ILE A 253 -5.53 -6.42 16.55
N LEU A 254 -6.00 -7.60 16.96
CA LEU A 254 -6.50 -7.87 18.31
C LEU A 254 -5.44 -8.54 19.19
N LYS A 255 -4.75 -9.53 18.64
CA LYS A 255 -3.74 -10.33 19.36
C LYS A 255 -2.66 -10.80 18.41
N ALA A 256 -1.43 -10.89 18.91
CA ALA A 256 -0.32 -11.52 18.21
C ALA A 256 0.46 -12.41 19.19
N SER A 257 0.97 -13.55 18.72
CA SER A 257 1.72 -14.51 19.53
C SER A 257 2.69 -15.32 18.65
N GLY A 258 3.71 -15.94 19.26
CA GLY A 258 4.66 -16.79 18.54
C GLY A 258 5.73 -16.03 17.73
N PHE A 259 5.69 -14.70 17.76
CA PHE A 259 6.75 -13.84 17.23
C PHE A 259 7.86 -13.65 18.26
N TYR A 260 9.10 -13.58 17.79
CA TYR A 260 10.26 -13.20 18.60
C TYR A 260 10.09 -11.80 19.19
N GLY A 261 9.56 -10.87 18.38
CA GLY A 261 9.25 -9.51 18.81
C GLY A 261 8.34 -8.79 17.83
N ILE A 262 7.72 -7.71 18.32
CA ILE A 262 6.84 -6.84 17.54
C ILE A 262 7.33 -5.41 17.73
N TYR A 263 7.78 -4.77 16.66
CA TYR A 263 8.47 -3.48 16.70
C TYR A 263 7.82 -2.47 15.77
N ASN A 264 7.94 -1.19 16.09
CA ASN A 264 7.59 -0.14 15.13
C ASN A 264 8.64 -0.10 14.00
N TYR A 265 8.18 -0.14 12.76
CA TYR A 265 9.08 -0.09 11.61
C TYR A 265 9.52 1.34 11.34
N THR A 266 10.78 1.66 11.71
CA THR A 266 11.30 3.04 11.71
C THR A 266 11.30 3.70 10.34
N LYS A 267 11.39 2.92 9.27
CA LYS A 267 11.40 3.41 7.89
C LYS A 267 10.02 3.87 7.41
N TYR A 268 8.93 3.31 7.97
CA TYR A 268 7.55 3.65 7.65
C TYR A 268 6.76 3.84 8.95
N PRO A 269 6.72 5.07 9.49
CA PRO A 269 6.00 5.37 10.72
C PRO A 269 4.55 4.89 10.66
N GLY A 270 4.11 4.22 11.72
CA GLY A 270 2.77 3.64 11.81
C GLY A 270 2.66 2.18 11.34
N THR A 271 3.71 1.63 10.71
CA THR A 271 3.73 0.21 10.32
C THR A 271 4.37 -0.64 11.41
N THR A 272 3.74 -1.77 11.72
CA THR A 272 4.24 -2.73 12.71
C THR A 272 5.06 -3.83 12.02
N ASN A 273 6.24 -4.14 12.56
CA ASN A 273 7.12 -5.22 12.14
C ASN A 273 7.03 -6.41 13.09
N PHE A 274 6.54 -7.53 12.58
CA PHE A 274 6.44 -8.81 13.26
C PHE A 274 7.67 -9.65 12.94
N VAL A 275 8.47 -9.98 13.96
CA VAL A 275 9.73 -10.71 13.78
C VAL A 275 9.53 -12.17 14.12
N LEU A 276 9.86 -13.05 13.18
CA LEU A 276 9.73 -14.49 13.29
C LEU A 276 11.09 -15.16 13.09
N GLU A 277 11.40 -16.18 13.89
CA GLU A 277 12.61 -16.97 13.71
C GLU A 277 12.34 -18.17 12.79
N PRO A 278 13.32 -18.60 11.96
CA PRO A 278 13.21 -19.85 11.22
C PRO A 278 12.86 -21.03 12.14
N GLY A 279 11.94 -21.88 11.71
CA GLY A 279 11.43 -23.01 12.48
C GLY A 279 10.35 -22.66 13.52
N HIS A 280 9.91 -21.40 13.60
CA HIS A 280 8.84 -20.96 14.49
C HIS A 280 7.59 -20.52 13.72
N ASN A 281 6.48 -20.48 14.45
CA ASN A 281 5.19 -20.06 13.93
C ASN A 281 4.71 -18.81 14.67
N GLY A 282 4.27 -17.82 13.92
CA GLY A 282 3.66 -16.60 14.45
C GLY A 282 2.18 -16.57 14.11
N THR A 283 1.33 -16.11 15.03
CA THR A 283 -0.11 -16.01 14.81
C THR A 283 -0.58 -14.59 15.08
N ILE A 284 -1.36 -14.03 14.16
CA ILE A 284 -2.03 -12.73 14.31
C ILE A 284 -3.53 -12.96 14.22
N THR A 285 -4.26 -12.55 15.26
CA THR A 285 -5.72 -12.49 15.26
C THR A 285 -6.13 -11.03 15.11
N TYR A 286 -7.01 -10.74 14.16
CA TYR A 286 -7.45 -9.39 13.84
C TYR A 286 -8.95 -9.35 13.48
N LEU A 287 -9.57 -8.20 13.72
CA LEU A 287 -10.97 -7.92 13.39
C LEU A 287 -11.01 -7.26 12.02
N VAL A 288 -11.67 -7.90 11.06
CA VAL A 288 -12.03 -7.29 9.77
C VAL A 288 -13.41 -6.66 9.92
N SER A 289 -13.55 -5.41 9.50
CA SER A 289 -14.83 -4.69 9.50
C SER A 289 -15.09 -4.13 8.10
N MET A 290 -16.21 -4.48 7.49
CA MET A 290 -16.64 -3.93 6.22
C MET A 290 -17.59 -2.75 6.45
N GLY A 291 -17.32 -1.60 5.84
CA GLY A 291 -18.24 -0.47 5.79
C GLY A 291 -18.65 -0.19 4.35
N MET A 292 -19.91 0.19 4.12
CA MET A 292 -20.31 0.69 2.80
C MET A 292 -19.65 2.04 2.50
N ILE A 293 -19.03 2.13 1.32
CA ILE A 293 -18.67 3.41 0.72
C ILE A 293 -19.94 3.88 0.02
N ARG A 294 -20.38 5.11 0.33
CA ARG A 294 -21.63 5.76 -0.11
C ARG A 294 -22.17 5.28 -1.47
N GLU A 295 -23.50 5.16 -1.57
CA GLU A 295 -24.27 4.81 -2.77
C GLU A 295 -23.70 5.47 -4.04
N PHE A 296 -22.85 4.74 -4.76
CA PHE A 296 -22.62 5.01 -6.17
C PHE A 296 -23.94 4.73 -6.90
N SER A 297 -24.30 5.58 -7.86
CA SER A 297 -25.62 5.58 -8.50
C SER A 297 -26.09 4.17 -8.91
N ASP A 298 -27.38 3.89 -8.70
CA ASP A 298 -28.11 2.60 -8.82
C ASP A 298 -27.89 1.76 -10.11
N THR A 299 -27.10 2.22 -11.07
CA THR A 299 -26.98 1.61 -12.40
C THR A 299 -25.98 0.45 -12.48
N LEU A 300 -25.09 0.27 -11.50
CA LEU A 300 -24.10 -0.81 -11.51
C LEU A 300 -24.37 -1.81 -10.38
N GLN A 301 -24.61 -3.06 -10.75
CA GLN A 301 -24.83 -4.17 -9.83
C GLN A 301 -23.47 -4.63 -9.27
N HIS A 302 -23.08 -4.13 -8.10
CA HIS A 302 -21.84 -4.51 -7.45
C HIS A 302 -22.09 -5.69 -6.50
N SER A 303 -21.07 -6.52 -6.29
CA SER A 303 -21.17 -7.55 -5.25
C SER A 303 -21.19 -6.90 -3.87
N ASP A 304 -22.17 -7.28 -3.05
CA ASP A 304 -22.29 -6.93 -1.63
C ASP A 304 -21.45 -7.84 -0.72
N LYS A 305 -20.70 -8.76 -1.33
CA LYS A 305 -20.00 -9.84 -0.66
C LYS A 305 -18.53 -9.85 -1.04
N ILE A 306 -17.68 -10.06 -0.05
CA ILE A 306 -16.27 -10.39 -0.28
C ILE A 306 -15.96 -11.74 0.32
N ASN A 307 -15.20 -12.53 -0.44
CA ASN A 307 -14.69 -13.78 0.06
C ASN A 307 -13.36 -13.50 0.77
N ILE A 308 -13.28 -13.73 2.07
CA ILE A 308 -11.99 -13.77 2.77
C ILE A 308 -11.31 -15.06 2.30
N THR A 309 -10.58 -14.95 1.20
CA THR A 309 -9.79 -16.07 0.70
C THR A 309 -8.45 -16.13 1.42
N ASN A 310 -7.86 -17.33 1.49
CA ASN A 310 -6.49 -17.55 1.97
C ASN A 310 -5.42 -16.93 1.04
N GLY A 311 -5.80 -16.07 0.10
CA GLY A 311 -4.92 -15.39 -0.84
C GLY A 311 -4.16 -14.28 -0.13
N VAL A 312 -3.08 -14.64 0.56
CA VAL A 312 -2.13 -13.66 1.07
C VAL A 312 -1.04 -13.49 0.02
N SER A 313 -0.79 -12.25 -0.37
CA SER A 313 0.29 -11.92 -1.30
C SER A 313 1.52 -11.53 -0.50
N PHE A 314 2.61 -12.23 -0.75
CA PHE A 314 3.94 -11.77 -0.38
C PHE A 314 4.47 -10.90 -1.51
N MET A 315 4.89 -9.70 -1.17
CA MET A 315 5.64 -8.87 -2.08
C MET A 315 7.10 -8.94 -1.67
N HIS A 316 7.98 -9.22 -2.63
CA HIS A 316 9.44 -9.19 -2.52
C HIS A 316 10.02 -8.44 -3.73
N ASP A 317 11.20 -7.82 -3.61
CA ASP A 317 11.89 -7.12 -4.71
C ASP A 317 12.15 -8.00 -5.94
N ALA A 318 12.22 -9.32 -5.74
CA ALA A 318 12.43 -10.30 -6.81
C ALA A 318 11.13 -10.68 -7.56
N GLY A 319 10.00 -10.05 -7.25
CA GLY A 319 8.70 -10.30 -7.85
C GLY A 319 7.70 -11.01 -6.93
N MET A 320 6.47 -11.16 -7.41
CA MET A 320 5.37 -11.85 -6.72
C MET A 320 5.51 -13.37 -6.91
N SER A 321 6.27 -14.03 -6.05
CA SER A 321 6.32 -15.49 -6.02
C SER A 321 6.21 -15.98 -4.59
N ASN A 322 5.61 -17.16 -4.39
CA ASN A 322 5.57 -17.82 -3.09
C ASN A 322 7.00 -17.94 -2.57
N HIS A 323 7.24 -17.42 -1.37
CA HIS A 323 8.57 -17.42 -0.80
C HIS A 323 8.91 -18.81 -0.28
N PRO A 324 10.02 -19.43 -0.69
CA PRO A 324 10.40 -20.75 -0.21
C PRO A 324 10.44 -20.77 1.32
N GLY A 325 9.76 -21.75 1.92
CA GLY A 325 9.85 -21.98 3.36
C GLY A 325 9.06 -21.01 4.24
N ILE A 326 8.23 -20.13 3.69
CA ILE A 326 7.25 -19.35 4.45
C ILE A 326 5.85 -19.70 3.96
N ASP A 327 5.08 -20.38 4.81
CA ASP A 327 3.69 -20.74 4.53
C ASP A 327 2.72 -19.92 5.39
N LEU A 328 1.47 -19.87 4.94
CA LEU A 328 0.39 -19.15 5.61
C LEU A 328 -0.84 -20.03 5.74
N ALA A 329 -1.42 -20.02 6.93
CA ALA A 329 -2.74 -20.59 7.19
C ALA A 329 -3.68 -19.49 7.69
N VAL A 330 -4.86 -19.38 7.10
CA VAL A 330 -5.88 -18.40 7.49
C VAL A 330 -7.11 -19.16 8.00
N GLU A 331 -7.62 -18.71 9.14
CA GLU A 331 -8.83 -19.24 9.79
C GLU A 331 -9.81 -18.12 10.12
N PRO A 332 -11.11 -18.26 9.79
CA PRO A 332 -11.71 -19.38 9.07
C PRO A 332 -11.25 -19.46 7.60
N LYS A 333 -11.16 -20.68 7.04
CA LYS A 333 -10.64 -20.94 5.68
C LYS A 333 -11.51 -20.39 4.54
N LEU A 334 -12.74 -19.97 4.84
CA LEU A 334 -13.65 -19.35 3.90
C LEU A 334 -14.80 -18.70 4.66
N GLU A 335 -14.83 -17.37 4.69
CA GLU A 335 -16.01 -16.64 5.13
C GLU A 335 -16.35 -15.58 4.09
N THR A 336 -17.55 -15.72 3.51
CA THR A 336 -18.11 -14.68 2.67
C THR A 336 -18.69 -13.61 3.60
N MET A 337 -18.04 -12.46 3.68
CA MET A 337 -18.53 -11.33 4.46
C MET A 337 -19.51 -10.50 3.61
N GLN A 338 -20.58 -10.03 4.23
CA GLN A 338 -21.52 -9.08 3.62
C GLN A 338 -21.16 -7.64 4.00
N SER A 339 -21.69 -6.65 3.28
CA SER A 339 -21.61 -5.23 3.68
C SER A 339 -22.04 -5.03 5.14
N ASN A 340 -21.32 -4.17 5.88
CA ASN A 340 -21.58 -3.87 7.29
C ASN A 340 -21.41 -5.05 8.26
N SER A 341 -20.75 -6.13 7.84
CA SER A 341 -20.38 -7.24 8.72
C SER A 341 -18.97 -7.11 9.29
N THR A 342 -18.71 -7.85 10.37
CA THR A 342 -17.38 -7.99 10.96
C THR A 342 -17.03 -9.47 11.08
N ALA A 343 -15.75 -9.79 10.96
CA ALA A 343 -15.22 -11.14 11.11
C ALA A 343 -13.91 -11.12 11.90
N ILE A 344 -13.69 -12.14 12.72
CA ILE A 344 -12.40 -12.34 13.40
C ILE A 344 -11.61 -13.33 12.57
N VAL A 345 -10.46 -12.88 12.06
CA VAL A 345 -9.57 -13.69 11.23
C VAL A 345 -8.29 -13.93 11.99
N THR A 346 -7.84 -15.18 11.97
CA THR A 346 -6.54 -15.60 12.51
C THR A 346 -5.66 -16.05 11.38
N ILE A 347 -4.52 -15.39 11.21
CA ILE A 347 -3.48 -15.77 10.26
C ILE A 347 -2.31 -16.37 11.03
N THR A 348 -1.84 -17.53 10.58
CA THR A 348 -0.65 -18.21 11.12
C THR A 348 0.43 -18.23 10.05
N PHE A 349 1.56 -17.61 10.37
CA PHE A 349 2.81 -17.61 9.64
C PHE A 349 3.63 -18.82 10.08
N LEU A 350 4.06 -19.61 9.10
CA LEU A 350 4.83 -20.84 9.31
C LEU A 350 6.20 -20.62 8.64
N ALA A 351 7.24 -20.33 9.44
CA ALA A 351 8.60 -20.26 8.91
C ALA A 351 9.28 -21.63 9.08
N SER A 352 9.58 -22.30 7.98
CA SER A 352 10.43 -23.49 7.98
C SER A 352 11.83 -23.20 8.55
N LYS A 353 12.57 -24.24 8.93
CA LYS A 353 13.93 -24.07 9.48
C LYS A 353 14.92 -23.51 8.46
N ASP A 354 14.64 -23.73 7.18
CA ASP A 354 15.37 -23.26 6.02
C ASP A 354 14.74 -22.02 5.38
N ALA A 355 13.76 -21.39 6.05
CA ALA A 355 13.16 -20.15 5.60
C ALA A 355 14.26 -19.08 5.39
N PRO A 356 14.37 -18.48 4.20
CA PRO A 356 15.36 -17.46 3.94
C PRO A 356 15.13 -16.25 4.84
N LEU A 357 16.23 -15.67 5.32
CA LEU A 357 16.18 -14.43 6.08
C LEU A 357 15.78 -13.30 5.15
N GLY A 358 14.87 -12.43 5.62
CA GLY A 358 14.31 -11.39 4.78
C GLY A 358 13.24 -10.58 5.49
N THR A 359 12.89 -9.46 4.87
CA THR A 359 11.80 -8.59 5.32
C THR A 359 10.76 -8.50 4.21
N TYR A 360 9.51 -8.82 4.56
CA TYR A 360 8.40 -8.98 3.63
C TYR A 360 7.30 -8.00 3.97
N TRP A 361 6.71 -7.41 2.93
CA TRP A 361 5.43 -6.75 3.08
C TRP A 361 4.32 -7.78 2.92
N VAL A 362 3.41 -7.80 3.88
CA VAL A 362 2.29 -8.73 3.90
C VAL A 362 1.01 -7.92 3.97
N THR A 363 0.11 -8.13 3.01
CA THR A 363 -1.25 -7.60 3.11
C THR A 363 -2.17 -8.67 3.65
N LEU A 364 -2.80 -8.39 4.80
CA LEU A 364 -3.73 -9.30 5.44
C LEU A 364 -5.06 -9.36 4.66
N PRO A 365 -5.77 -10.49 4.69
CA PRO A 365 -7.14 -10.58 4.18
C PRO A 365 -8.03 -9.43 4.69
N PRO A 366 -8.92 -8.87 3.87
CA PRO A 366 -9.35 -9.36 2.55
C PRO A 366 -8.44 -8.98 1.36
N GLY A 367 -7.23 -8.50 1.62
CA GLY A 367 -6.26 -8.16 0.59
C GLY A 367 -6.29 -6.67 0.22
N THR A 368 -5.31 -6.25 -0.58
CA THR A 368 -5.02 -4.83 -0.81
C THR A 368 -6.17 -4.08 -1.46
N CYS A 369 -6.85 -4.71 -2.42
CA CYS A 369 -7.98 -4.09 -3.12
C CYS A 369 -9.15 -3.76 -2.19
N ALA A 370 -9.34 -4.54 -1.14
CA ALA A 370 -10.48 -4.42 -0.24
C ALA A 370 -10.16 -3.65 1.04
N GLY A 371 -8.96 -3.09 1.18
CA GLY A 371 -8.55 -2.39 2.40
C GLY A 371 -8.00 -3.32 3.50
N GLY A 372 -7.40 -4.44 3.12
CA GLY A 372 -6.65 -5.28 4.04
C GLY A 372 -5.50 -4.52 4.71
N GLU A 373 -5.28 -4.80 5.99
CA GLU A 373 -4.19 -4.19 6.77
C GLU A 373 -2.83 -4.64 6.24
N MET A 374 -1.89 -3.70 6.15
CA MET A 374 -0.54 -3.97 5.68
C MET A 374 0.44 -4.03 6.86
N ILE A 375 1.19 -5.11 6.95
CA ILE A 375 2.21 -5.31 8.00
C ILE A 375 3.57 -5.60 7.38
N ILE A 376 4.61 -5.50 8.21
CA ILE A 376 5.94 -6.02 7.90
C ILE A 376 6.13 -7.34 8.65
N LEU A 377 6.59 -8.37 7.94
CA LEU A 377 7.07 -9.62 8.51
C LEU A 377 8.57 -9.70 8.29
N THR A 378 9.35 -9.87 9.35
CA THR A 378 10.80 -10.09 9.24
C THR A 378 11.12 -11.51 9.69
N VAL A 379 11.72 -12.31 8.81
CA VAL A 379 12.29 -13.61 9.17
C VAL A 379 13.78 -13.42 9.40
N THR A 380 14.25 -13.65 10.63
CA THR A 380 15.65 -13.47 11.01
C THR A 380 16.04 -14.39 12.15
N ASP A 381 17.34 -14.65 12.33
CA ASP A 381 17.89 -15.43 13.43
C ASP A 381 18.51 -14.47 14.45
N CYS A 382 17.76 -14.13 15.50
CA CYS A 382 18.22 -13.21 16.55
C CYS A 382 18.88 -13.94 17.73
N GLY A 383 18.93 -15.28 17.69
CA GLY A 383 19.48 -16.13 18.74
C GLY A 383 20.96 -16.48 18.57
N LYS A 384 21.64 -15.95 17.55
CA LYS A 384 23.06 -16.25 17.25
C LYS A 384 24.00 -15.08 17.42
#